data_AF-A0A370GAV1-F1
#
_entry.id   AF-A0A370GAV1-F1
#
_cell.length_a   1.000
_cell.length_b   1.000
_cell.length_c   1.000
_cell.angle_alpha   90.00
_cell.angle_beta   90.00
_cell.angle_gamma   90.00
#
_symmetry.space_group_name_H-M   'P 1'
#
loop_
_entity.id
_entity.type
_entity.pdbx_description
1 polymer ?
#
loop_
_entity_poly.entity_id
_entity_poly.type
_entity_poly.pdbx_seq_one_letter_code
_entity_poly.pdbx_strand_id
1 'polypeptide(L)' 'MSSWWYSLYFIILGIVSFFTGEIVTFAMLGLILIALNNINITLKKIYHQNKQNQSVPKE' A
#
# COMPACT_ATOMS: atom_id res chain seq x y z
N MET A 1 12.24 -2.60 -9.89
CA MET A 1 11.89 -1.23 -10.35
C MET A 1 12.30 -0.25 -9.26
N SER A 2 13.01 0.83 -9.57
CA SER A 2 13.29 1.86 -8.55
C SER A 2 11.99 2.58 -8.17
N SER A 3 11.90 3.02 -6.91
CA SER A 3 10.77 3.82 -6.39
C SER A 3 10.45 5.04 -7.26
N TRP A 4 11.48 5.56 -7.95
CA TRP A 4 11.36 6.68 -8.89
C TRP A 4 10.44 6.36 -10.08
N TRP A 5 10.60 5.22 -10.73
CA TRP A 5 9.75 4.87 -11.89
C TRP A 5 8.26 4.80 -11.53
N TYR A 6 7.94 4.30 -10.33
CA TYR A 6 6.57 4.31 -9.84
C TYR A 6 6.07 5.72 -9.56
N SER A 7 6.88 6.59 -8.94
CA SER A 7 6.51 7.99 -8.70
C SER A 7 6.23 8.73 -10.01
N LEU A 8 7.04 8.50 -11.03
CA LEU A 8 6.89 9.13 -12.35
C LEU A 8 5.61 8.63 -13.04
N TYR A 9 5.34 7.32 -12.95
CA TYR A 9 4.10 6.73 -13.44
C TYR A 9 2.84 7.31 -12.75
N PHE A 10 2.87 7.49 -11.43
CA PHE A 10 1.78 8.12 -10.68
C PHE A 10 1.52 9.56 -11.10
N ILE A 11 2.56 10.34 -11.40
CA ILE A 11 2.43 11.71 -11.90
C ILE A 11 1.76 11.72 -13.28
N ILE A 12 2.20 10.86 -14.20
CA ILE A 12 1.60 10.75 -15.53
C ILE A 12 0.13 10.35 -15.42
N LEU A 13 -0.20 9.35 -14.60
CA LEU A 13 -1.58 8.93 -14.39
C LEU A 13 -2.46 10.03 -13.78
N GLY A 14 -1.93 10.82 -12.85
CA GLY A 14 -2.65 11.96 -12.28
C GLY A 14 -2.99 13.01 -13.34
N ILE A 15 -2.05 13.31 -14.24
CA ILE A 15 -2.27 14.23 -15.36
C ILE A 15 -3.32 13.67 -16.31
N VAL A 16 -3.20 12.40 -16.72
CA VAL A 16 -4.16 11.75 -17.62
C VAL A 16 -5.57 11.75 -17.02
N SER A 17 -5.69 11.39 -15.74
CA SER A 17 -6.96 11.34 -15.01
C SER A 17 -7.64 12.71 -14.90
N PHE A 18 -6.86 13.79 -14.79
CA PHE A 18 -7.39 15.15 -14.83
C PHE A 18 -8.02 15.47 -16.19
N PHE A 19 -7.36 15.10 -17.30
CA PHE A 19 -7.90 15.31 -18.65
C PHE A 19 -9.10 14.42 -18.97
N THR A 20 -9.16 13.20 -18.44
CA THR A 20 -10.31 12.29 -18.65
C THR A 20 -11.50 12.61 -17.76
N GLY A 21 -11.35 13.50 -16.76
CA GLY A 21 -12.39 13.82 -15.79
C GLY A 21 -12.58 12.74 -14.71
N GLU A 22 -11.70 11.75 -14.63
CA GLU A 22 -11.79 10.62 -13.71
C GLU A 22 -10.97 10.82 -12.42
N ILE A 23 -10.74 12.09 -12.03
CA ILE A 23 -9.88 12.44 -10.89
C ILE A 23 -10.32 11.77 -9.58
N VAL A 24 -11.63 11.59 -9.39
CA VAL A 24 -12.19 10.92 -8.21
C VAL A 24 -11.79 9.44 -8.20
N THR A 25 -11.83 8.77 -9.35
CA THR A 25 -11.40 7.36 -9.49
C THR A 25 -9.91 7.21 -9.18
N PHE A 26 -9.07 8.10 -9.72
CA PHE A 26 -7.64 8.09 -9.42
C PHE A 26 -7.36 8.28 -7.91
N ALA A 27 -8.03 9.25 -7.28
CA ALA A 27 -7.92 9.46 -5.84
C ALA A 27 -8.40 8.24 -5.04
N MET A 28 -9.53 7.62 -5.45
CA MET A 28 -10.09 6.43 -4.81
C MET A 28 -9.11 5.26 -4.86
N LEU A 29 -8.50 4.99 -6.02
CA LEU A 29 -7.49 3.93 -6.18
C LEU A 29 -6.26 4.20 -5.31
N GLY A 30 -5.82 5.46 -5.19
CA GLY A 30 -4.74 5.85 -4.28
C GLY A 30 -5.06 5.55 -2.81
N LEU A 31 -6.26 5.91 -2.36
CA LEU A 31 -6.72 5.64 -0.99
C LEU A 31 -6.84 4.13 -0.72
N ILE A 32 -7.40 3.37 -1.66
CA ILE A 32 -7.48 1.90 -1.56
C ILE A 32 -6.09 1.30 -1.44
N LEU A 33 -5.12 1.77 -2.23
CA LEU A 33 -3.75 1.27 -2.18
C LEU A 33 -3.09 1.55 -0.82
N ILE A 34 -3.29 2.74 -0.25
CA ILE A 34 -2.79 3.09 1.09
C ILE A 34 -3.43 2.18 2.15
N ALA A 35 -4.75 1.99 2.08
CA ALA A 35 -5.47 1.11 3.00
C ALA A 35 -4.94 -0.33 2.92
N LEU A 36 -4.76 -0.88 1.71
CA LEU A 36 -4.19 -2.21 1.49
C LEU A 36 -2.78 -2.33 2.06
N ASN A 37 -1.93 -1.32 1.85
CA ASN A 37 -0.57 -1.31 2.38
C ASN A 37 -0.58 -1.35 3.91
N ASN A 38 -1.44 -0.58 4.56
CA ASN A 38 -1.58 -0.57 6.02
C ASN A 38 -2.08 -1.92 6.56
N ILE A 39 -3.05 -2.54 5.88
CA ILE A 39 -3.53 -3.89 6.22
C ILE A 39 -2.39 -4.90 6.12
N ASN A 40 -1.62 -4.89 5.02
CA ASN A 40 -0.49 -5.79 4.83
C ASN A 40 0.60 -5.61 5.91
N ILE A 41 0.93 -4.36 6.26
CA ILE A 41 1.88 -4.06 7.35
C ILE A 41 1.35 -4.63 8.68
N THR A 42 0.06 -4.43 8.97
CA THR A 42 -0.58 -4.91 10.19
C THR A 42 -0.58 -6.44 10.25
N LEU A 43 -0.94 -7.12 9.16
CA LEU A 43 -0.90 -8.58 9.05
C LEU A 43 0.52 -9.12 9.27
N LYS A 44 1.53 -8.50 8.63
CA LYS A 44 2.94 -8.88 8.85
C LYS A 44 3.35 -8.72 10.30
N LYS A 45 2.96 -7.63 10.96
CA LYS A 45 3.24 -7.41 12.38
C LYS A 45 2.65 -8.52 13.25
N ILE A 46 1.38 -8.85 13.03
CA ILE A 46 0.69 -9.94 13.76
C ILE A 46 1.37 -11.29 13.51
N TYR A 47 1.71 -11.58 12.25
CA TYR A 47 2.41 -12.81 11.88
C TYR A 47 3.75 -12.95 12.62
N HIS A 48 4.57 -11.89 12.63
CA HIS A 48 5.87 -11.90 13.30
C HIS A 48 5.73 -12.02 14.84
N GLN A 49 4.75 -11.36 15.44
CA GLN A 49 4.46 -11.48 16.87
C GLN A 49 4.06 -12.92 17.25
N ASN A 50 3.16 -13.53 16.50
CA ASN A 50 2.74 -14.91 16.75
C ASN A 50 3.89 -15.91 16.58
N LYS A 51 4.72 -15.72 15.55
CA LYS A 51 5.91 -16.55 15.33
C LYS A 51 6.90 -16.45 16.49
N GLN A 52 7.13 -15.25 17.03
CA GLN A 52 8.00 -15.04 18.18
C GLN A 52 7.44 -15.68 19.47
N ASN A 53 6.14 -15.54 19.72
CA ASN A 53 5.47 -16.11 20.89
C ASN A 53 5.41 -17.65 20.89
N GLN A 54 5.53 -18.29 19.73
CA GLN A 54 5.65 -19.75 19.62
C GLN A 54 7.08 -20.26 19.89
N SER A 55 8.10 -19.42 19.65
CA SER A 55 9.51 -19.78 19.88
C SER A 55 10.00 -19.57 21.31
N VAL A 56 9.26 -18.81 22.13
CA VAL A 56 9.57 -18.62 23.56
C VAL A 56 8.74 -19.64 24.35
N PRO A 57 9.37 -20.60 25.07
CA PRO A 57 8.64 -21.52 25.94
C PRO A 57 7.84 -20.72 26.95
N LYS A 58 6.54 -21.00 27.06
CA LYS A 58 5.74 -20.49 28.18
C LYS A 58 6.18 -21.28 29.41
N GLU A 59 6.87 -20.61 30.33
CA GLU A 59 7.18 -21.11 31.67
C GLU A 59 5.90 -21.46 32.44
#